data_AF-X7F610-F1
#
_entry.id   AF-X7F610-F1
#
_cell.length_a   1.000
_cell.length_b   1.000
_cell.length_c   1.000
_cell.angle_alpha   90.00
_cell.angle_beta   90.00
_cell.angle_gamma   90.00
#
_symmetry.space_group_name_H-M   'P 1'
#
loop_
_entity.id
_entity.type
_entity.pdbx_description
1 polymer ?
#
loop_
_entity_poly.entity_id
_entity_poly.type
_entity_poly.pdbx_seq_one_letter_code
_entity_poly.pdbx_strand_id
1 'polypeptide(L)' 'MLDIVKRGPAAIVGNGYESDMPGYEDVLTDDEITAIIDYIKSTWPDRIRASQESRSLADEQAQP' A
#
# COMPACT_ATOMS: atom_id res chain seq x y z
N MET A 1 1.60 3.38 0.93
CA MET A 1 0.92 2.06 0.97
C MET A 1 0.94 1.45 2.36
N LEU A 2 2.10 1.43 3.05
CA LEU A 2 2.25 0.92 4.42
C LEU A 2 1.15 1.42 5.38
N ASP A 3 0.93 2.73 5.44
CA ASP A 3 -0.08 3.35 6.32
C ASP A 3 -1.50 2.82 6.15
N ILE A 4 -1.92 2.53 4.91
CA ILE A 4 -3.26 2.02 4.62
C ILE A 4 -3.41 0.59 5.14
N VAL A 5 -2.38 -0.24 4.99
CA VAL A 5 -2.39 -1.61 5.54
C VAL A 5 -2.31 -1.58 7.06
N LYS A 6 -1.46 -0.70 7.62
CA LYS A 6 -1.28 -0.58 9.05
C LYS A 6 -2.55 -0.13 9.77
N ARG A 7 -3.16 0.97 9.32
CA ARG A 7 -4.27 1.64 10.03
C ARG A 7 -5.66 1.38 9.44
N GLY A 8 -5.73 0.80 8.23
CA GLY A 8 -6.97 0.55 7.52
C GLY A 8 -7.49 1.78 6.75
N PRO A 9 -8.23 1.61 5.63
CA PRO A 9 -8.69 2.73 4.81
C PRO A 9 -9.62 3.69 5.56
N ALA A 10 -10.48 3.18 6.45
CA ALA A 10 -11.40 3.99 7.26
C ALA A 10 -10.66 5.05 8.09
N ALA A 11 -9.52 4.69 8.69
CA ALA A 11 -8.70 5.61 9.48
C ALA A 11 -7.91 6.61 8.61
N ILE A 12 -7.56 6.24 7.37
CA ILE A 12 -6.80 7.10 6.46
C ILE A 12 -7.70 8.13 5.76
N VAL A 13 -8.84 7.69 5.25
CA VAL A 13 -9.79 8.55 4.53
C VAL A 13 -10.59 9.40 5.50
N GLY A 14 -11.03 8.81 6.62
CA GLY A 14 -11.82 9.50 7.62
C GLY A 14 -13.20 9.95 7.09
N ASN A 15 -13.77 10.97 7.73
CA ASN A 15 -15.04 11.61 7.34
C ASN A 15 -16.22 10.63 7.16
N GLY A 16 -16.28 9.60 8.01
CA GLY A 16 -17.34 8.57 7.97
C GLY A 16 -17.17 7.54 6.85
N TYR A 17 -16.00 7.47 6.20
CA TYR A 17 -15.71 6.40 5.24
C TYR A 17 -15.62 5.05 5.95
N GLU A 18 -16.47 4.11 5.56
CA GLU A 18 -16.50 2.75 6.08
C GLU A 18 -15.73 1.80 5.16
N SER A 19 -14.97 0.87 5.75
CA SER A 19 -14.23 -0.14 5.02
C SER A 19 -14.20 -1.44 5.81
N ASP A 20 -14.45 -2.55 5.12
CA ASP A 20 -14.33 -3.89 5.69
C ASP A 20 -12.87 -4.34 5.85
N MET A 21 -11.90 -3.58 5.32
CA MET A 21 -10.48 -3.85 5.51
C MET A 21 -10.02 -3.27 6.86
N PRO A 22 -9.70 -4.11 7.87
CA PRO A 22 -9.16 -3.63 9.12
C PRO A 22 -7.72 -3.10 8.95
N GLY A 23 -7.26 -2.33 9.92
CA GLY A 23 -5.83 -2.09 10.13
C GLY A 23 -5.18 -3.32 10.76
N TYR A 24 -3.90 -3.53 10.47
CA TYR A 24 -3.10 -4.65 10.97
C TYR A 24 -2.03 -4.22 12.00
N GLU A 25 -2.08 -2.99 12.51
CA GLU A 25 -1.07 -2.44 13.43
C GLU A 25 -0.91 -3.22 14.74
N ASP A 26 -1.97 -3.90 15.21
CA ASP A 26 -1.92 -4.72 16.42
C ASP A 26 -1.36 -6.14 16.20
N VAL A 27 -1.14 -6.54 14.94
CA VAL A 27 -0.77 -7.91 14.57
C VAL A 27 0.48 -8.02 13.70
N LEU A 28 0.89 -6.94 13.01
CA LEU A 28 2.07 -6.90 12.16
C LEU A 28 2.92 -5.66 12.46
N THR A 29 4.23 -5.85 12.48
CA THR A 29 5.21 -4.77 12.50
C THR A 29 5.34 -4.09 11.13
N ASP A 30 5.92 -2.89 11.09
CA ASP A 30 6.14 -2.15 9.83
C ASP A 30 7.03 -2.93 8.85
N ASP A 31 8.02 -3.64 9.39
CA ASP A 31 8.94 -4.48 8.60
C ASP A 31 8.20 -5.69 8.00
N GLU A 32 7.29 -6.32 8.75
CA GLU A 32 6.47 -7.43 8.25
C GLU A 32 5.48 -6.98 7.18
N ILE A 33 4.82 -5.82 7.39
CA ILE A 33 3.93 -5.23 6.38
C ILE A 33 4.71 -4.95 5.09
N THR A 34 5.90 -4.36 5.21
CA THR A 34 6.76 -4.06 4.05
C THR A 34 7.19 -5.34 3.34
N ALA A 35 7.64 -6.35 4.09
CA ALA A 35 8.06 -7.63 3.54
C ALA A 35 6.93 -8.36 2.79
N ILE A 36 5.71 -8.35 3.32
CA ILE A 36 4.52 -8.93 2.66
C ILE A 36 4.20 -8.17 1.37
N ILE A 37 4.23 -6.85 1.41
CA ILE A 37 4.00 -6.00 0.23
C ILE A 37 5.03 -6.31 -0.86
N ASP A 38 6.30 -6.42 -0.50
CA ASP A 38 7.38 -6.70 -1.45
C ASP A 38 7.28 -8.11 -2.01
N TYR A 39 6.90 -9.09 -1.20
CA TYR A 39 6.58 -10.44 -1.68
C TYR A 39 5.46 -10.40 -2.72
N ILE A 40 4.33 -9.73 -2.44
CA ILE A 40 3.21 -9.61 -3.39
C ILE A 40 3.67 -8.96 -4.71
N LYS A 41 4.46 -7.89 -4.65
CA LYS A 41 5.00 -7.22 -5.85
C LYS A 41 5.96 -8.12 -6.63
N SER A 42 6.74 -8.96 -5.93
CA SER A 42 7.66 -9.90 -6.56
C SER A 42 6.94 -10.98 -7.40
N THR A 43 5.67 -11.28 -7.09
CA THR A 43 4.87 -12.26 -7.84
C THR A 43 4.12 -11.67 -9.03
N TRP A 44 4.28 -10.37 -9.30
CA TRP A 44 3.56 -9.72 -10.41
C TRP A 44 4.17 -10.06 -11.77
N PRO A 45 3.34 -10.33 -12.81
CA PRO A 45 3.81 -10.44 -14.18
C PRO A 45 4.50 -9.16 -14.66
N ASP A 46 5.46 -9.29 -15.58
CA ASP A 46 6.29 -8.17 -16.06
C ASP A 46 5.46 -6.97 -16.56
N ARG A 47 4.35 -7.23 -17.26
CA ARG A 47 3.42 -6.17 -17.70
C ARG A 47 2.92 -5.30 -16.54
N ILE A 48 2.57 -5.94 -15.42
CA ILE A 48 2.02 -5.25 -14.24
C ILE A 48 3.13 -4.48 -13.54
N ARG A 49 4.33 -5.08 -13.43
CA ARG A 49 5.50 -4.41 -12.87
C ARG A 49 5.86 -3.14 -13.65
N ALA A 50 5.94 -3.22 -14.98
CA ALA A 50 6.21 -2.06 -15.83
C ALA A 50 5.14 -0.97 -15.68
N SER A 51 3.85 -1.35 -15.57
CA SER A 51 2.78 -0.39 -15.32
C SER A 51 2.84 0.23 -13.92
N GLN A 52 3.39 -0.47 -12.93
CA GLN A 52 3.57 0.10 -11.59
C GLN A 52 4.77 1.03 -11.54
N GLU A 53 5.90 0.66 -12.16
CA GLU A 53 7.10 1.48 -12.26
C GLU A 53 6.77 2.82 -12.93
N SER A 54 6.00 2.82 -14.02
CA SER A 54 5.59 4.06 -14.69
C SER A 54 4.73 4.97 -13.80
N ARG A 55 3.85 4.40 -12.97
CA ARG A 55 3.04 5.16 -11.99
C ARG A 55 3.89 5.74 -10.88
N SER A 56 4.80 4.94 -10.31
CA SER A 56 5.70 5.40 -9.26
C SER A 56 6.60 6.55 -9.74
N LEU A 57 7.14 6.47 -10.96
CA LEU A 57 7.89 7.56 -11.57
C LEU A 57 7.04 8.82 -11.79
N ALA A 58 5.77 8.66 -12.17
CA ALA A 58 4.86 9.79 -12.35
C ALA A 58 4.51 10.45 -11.01
N ASP A 59 4.27 9.67 -9.95
CA ASP A 59 3.99 10.17 -8.61
C ASP A 59 5.18 10.96 -8.05
N GLU A 60 6.41 10.45 -8.22
CA GLU A 60 7.64 11.15 -7.82
C GLU A 60 7.82 12.50 -8.53
N GLN A 61 7.43 12.59 -9.80
CA GLN A 61 7.50 13.84 -10.57
C GLN A 61 6.38 14.83 -10.22
N ALA A 62 5.24 14.33 -9.74
CA ALA A 62 4.09 15.15 -9.36
C ALA A 62 4.20 15.72 -7.93
N GLN A 63 5.10 15.18 -7.12
CA GLN A 63 5.32 15.61 -5.74
C GLN A 63 6.41 16.71 -5.70
N PRO A 64 6.11 17.94 -5.23
CA PRO A 64 7.08 19.03 -5.15
C PRO A 64 8.14 18.82 -4.07
#